data_AF-A0A2N6CSZ0-F1
#
_entry.id   AF-A0A2N6CSZ0-F1
#
_cell.length_a   1.000
_cell.length_b   1.000
_cell.length_c   1.000
_cell.angle_alpha   90.00
_cell.angle_beta   90.00
_cell.angle_gamma   90.00
#
_symmetry.space_group_name_H-M   'P 1'
#
loop_
_entity.id
_entity.type
_entity.pdbx_description
1 polymer ?
#
loop_
_entity_poly.entity_id
_entity_poly.type
_entity_poly.pdbx_seq_one_letter_code
_entity_poly.pdbx_strand_id
1 'polypeptide(L)'
;MNKEIAHERLIDFIEANKNSHIDFAQHTYKCGATDFVDQSYDFDPRVNKSVWSYKFKDLYLKTKSFEHYPYFVISIPEKSYLMYKLNSEIFVWVCYTEEQHRGKGYMTDVNGHLN
;
A
#
# COMPACT_ATOMS: atom_id res chain seq x y z
N MET A 1 4.12 15.35 -19.84
CA MET A 1 2.90 15.02 -19.07
C MET A 1 3.17 15.38 -17.61
N ASN A 2 2.40 16.32 -17.05
CA ASN A 2 2.42 16.52 -15.60
C ASN A 2 1.95 15.21 -14.98
N LYS A 3 2.83 14.53 -14.23
CA LYS A 3 2.47 13.32 -13.50
C LYS A 3 1.46 13.76 -12.44
N GLU A 4 0.17 13.51 -12.67
CA GLU A 4 -0.87 13.84 -11.71
C GLU A 4 -0.61 13.07 -10.42
N ILE A 5 -0.53 13.83 -9.33
CA ILE A 5 -0.44 13.30 -7.98
C ILE A 5 -1.88 12.92 -7.61
N ALA A 6 -2.16 11.62 -7.51
CA ALA A 6 -3.49 11.15 -7.11
C ALA A 6 -3.53 11.05 -5.58
N HIS A 7 -4.58 11.62 -4.98
CA HIS A 7 -4.83 11.55 -3.54
C HIS A 7 -6.19 10.90 -3.28
N GLU A 8 -6.17 9.69 -2.72
CA GLU A 8 -7.37 8.85 -2.61
C GLU A 8 -7.34 8.04 -1.32
N ARG A 9 -8.50 7.57 -0.84
CA ARG A 9 -8.53 6.59 0.26
C ARG A 9 -7.92 5.28 -0.25
N LEU A 10 -7.27 4.52 0.62
CA LEU A 10 -6.64 3.25 0.24
C LEU A 10 -7.61 2.31 -0.49
N ILE A 11 -8.85 2.19 -0.02
CA ILE A 11 -9.86 1.34 -0.66
C ILE A 11 -10.20 1.81 -2.07
N ASP A 12 -10.41 3.10 -2.27
CA ASP A 12 -10.74 3.68 -3.59
C ASP A 12 -9.56 3.48 -4.55
N PHE A 13 -8.34 3.69 -4.05
CA PHE A 13 -7.13 3.49 -4.83
C PHE A 13 -6.97 2.03 -5.28
N ILE A 14 -7.23 1.06 -4.41
CA ILE A 14 -7.20 -0.37 -4.75
C ILE A 14 -8.27 -0.69 -5.78
N GLU A 15 -9.49 -0.18 -5.61
CA GLU A 15 -10.60 -0.41 -6.55
C GLU A 15 -10.33 0.19 -7.93
N ALA A 16 -9.82 1.42 -7.99
CA ALA A 16 -9.43 2.09 -9.24
C ALA A 16 -8.33 1.34 -9.99
N ASN A 17 -7.43 0.66 -9.26
CA ASN A 17 -6.30 -0.07 -9.81
C ASN A 17 -6.52 -1.58 -9.93
N LYS A 18 -7.75 -2.08 -9.68
CA LYS A 18 -8.06 -3.52 -9.68
C LYS A 18 -7.81 -4.21 -11.04
N ASN A 19 -7.91 -3.45 -12.12
CA ASN A 19 -7.62 -3.93 -13.48
C ASN A 19 -6.20 -3.61 -13.96
N SER A 20 -5.39 -2.97 -13.12
CA SER A 20 -3.98 -2.72 -13.44
C SER A 20 -3.18 -4.03 -13.34
N HIS A 21 -2.10 -4.13 -14.08
CA HIS A 21 -1.14 -5.24 -13.95
C HIS A 21 -0.30 -5.16 -12.66
N ILE A 22 -0.56 -4.18 -11.79
CA ILE A 22 0.22 -3.91 -10.60
C ILE A 22 -0.52 -4.47 -9.39
N ASP A 23 0.03 -5.51 -8.79
CA ASP A 23 -0.42 -6.00 -7.47
C ASP A 23 0.09 -5.05 -6.38
N PHE A 24 -0.77 -4.12 -5.99
CA PHE A 24 -0.44 -3.08 -5.01
C PHE A 24 -0.16 -3.66 -3.61
N ALA A 25 -0.84 -4.73 -3.22
CA ALA A 25 -0.62 -5.39 -1.93
C ALA A 25 0.76 -6.07 -1.91
N GLN A 26 1.12 -6.76 -3.01
CA GLN A 26 2.46 -7.33 -3.15
C GLN A 26 3.54 -6.25 -3.12
N HIS A 27 3.32 -5.14 -3.81
CA HIS A 27 4.27 -4.04 -3.84
C HIS A 27 4.47 -3.44 -2.45
N THR A 28 3.38 -3.31 -1.69
CA THR A 28 3.39 -2.81 -0.32
C THR A 28 4.19 -3.73 0.60
N TYR A 29 3.95 -5.03 0.50
CA TYR A 29 4.71 -6.04 1.22
C TYR A 29 6.22 -5.98 0.89
N LYS A 30 6.57 -5.92 -0.40
CA LYS A 30 7.97 -5.86 -0.87
C LYS A 30 8.69 -4.58 -0.44
N CYS A 31 7.96 -3.51 -0.15
CA CYS A 31 8.48 -2.26 0.38
C CYS A 31 8.55 -2.22 1.92
N GLY A 32 8.35 -3.36 2.59
CA GLY A 32 8.56 -3.51 4.04
C GLY A 32 7.35 -3.18 4.90
N ALA A 33 6.21 -2.76 4.31
CA ALA A 33 4.95 -2.54 5.03
C ALA A 33 4.18 -3.85 5.26
N THR A 34 4.86 -4.87 5.79
CA THR A 34 4.28 -6.21 6.02
C THR A 34 3.10 -6.17 7.00
N ASP A 35 3.05 -5.18 7.89
CA ASP A 35 1.96 -5.05 8.86
C ASP A 35 0.61 -4.75 8.21
N PHE A 36 0.61 -4.19 6.99
CA PHE A 36 -0.60 -3.83 6.25
C PHE A 36 -1.15 -4.96 5.38
N VAL A 37 -0.36 -6.00 5.13
CA VAL A 37 -0.61 -7.00 4.09
C VAL A 37 -0.51 -8.40 4.66
N ASP A 38 -1.55 -9.19 4.48
CA ASP A 38 -1.48 -10.64 4.66
C ASP A 38 -0.84 -11.29 3.42
N GLN A 39 0.13 -12.16 3.65
CA GLN A 39 0.71 -13.03 2.64
C GLN A 39 0.12 -14.43 2.81
N SER A 40 -0.33 -15.05 1.72
CA SER A 40 -0.71 -16.46 1.73
C SER A 40 0.00 -17.24 0.62
N TYR A 41 0.24 -18.51 0.91
CA TYR A 41 0.91 -19.45 0.03
C TYR A 41 -0.10 -20.51 -0.39
N ASP A 42 -0.27 -20.69 -1.69
CA ASP A 42 -1.02 -21.81 -2.24
C ASP A 42 -0.11 -22.63 -3.16
N PHE A 43 -0.21 -23.94 -3.05
CA PHE A 43 0.53 -24.88 -3.89
C PHE A 43 -0.45 -25.73 -4.66
N ASP A 44 -0.40 -25.62 -5.99
CA ASP A 44 -1.16 -26.51 -6.86
C ASP A 44 -0.29 -27.73 -7.23
N PRO A 45 -0.55 -28.91 -6.62
CA PRO A 45 0.21 -30.12 -6.91
C PRO A 45 -0.01 -30.64 -8.33
N ARG A 46 -1.09 -30.27 -9.02
CA ARG A 46 -1.41 -30.77 -10.36
C ARG A 46 -0.50 -30.17 -11.42
N VAL A 47 -0.10 -28.92 -11.21
CA VAL A 47 0.80 -28.18 -12.12
C VAL A 47 2.18 -27.94 -11.50
N ASN A 48 2.43 -28.47 -10.30
CA ASN A 48 3.65 -28.26 -9.52
C ASN A 48 4.06 -26.78 -9.44
N LYS A 49 3.08 -25.91 -9.18
CA LYS A 49 3.29 -24.45 -9.08
C LYS A 49 2.91 -23.95 -7.70
N SER A 50 3.82 -23.18 -7.13
CA SER A 50 3.56 -22.34 -5.97
C SER A 50 3.11 -20.95 -6.42
N VAL A 51 2.05 -20.44 -5.81
CA VAL A 51 1.58 -19.07 -6.01
C VAL A 51 1.53 -18.36 -4.67
N TRP A 52 2.21 -17.23 -4.59
CA TRP A 52 2.09 -16.31 -3.46
C TRP A 52 1.00 -15.29 -3.77
N SER A 53 0.06 -15.09 -2.86
CA SER A 53 -0.92 -14.02 -2.95
C SER A 53 -0.77 -13.05 -1.78
N TYR A 54 -1.08 -11.79 -2.05
CA TYR A 54 -0.93 -10.68 -1.13
C TYR A 54 -2.26 -9.94 -1.05
N LYS A 55 -2.73 -9.66 0.15
CA LYS A 55 -4.00 -8.94 0.35
C LYS A 55 -3.83 -7.96 1.50
N PHE A 56 -4.30 -6.73 1.36
CA PHE A 56 -4.38 -5.82 2.50
C PHE A 56 -5.26 -6.41 3.59
N LYS A 57 -4.84 -6.31 4.85
CA LYS A 57 -5.62 -6.82 5.98
C LYS A 57 -6.97 -6.11 6.00
N ASP A 58 -8.04 -6.86 6.21
CA ASP A 58 -9.41 -6.32 6.14
C ASP A 58 -9.62 -5.16 7.10
N LEU A 59 -8.89 -5.08 8.22
CA LEU A 59 -8.99 -3.97 9.17
C LEU A 59 -8.63 -2.60 8.54
N TYR A 60 -7.77 -2.58 7.52
CA TYR A 60 -7.41 -1.37 6.76
C TYR A 60 -8.37 -1.08 5.60
N LEU A 61 -9.26 -2.03 5.28
CA LEU A 61 -10.23 -1.96 4.20
C LEU A 61 -11.69 -1.84 4.69
N LYS A 62 -11.94 -1.98 6.01
CA LYS A 62 -13.28 -2.14 6.56
C LYS A 62 -14.13 -0.89 6.38
N THR A 63 -15.27 -1.09 5.73
CA THR A 63 -16.03 -0.08 5.01
C THR A 63 -17.10 0.66 5.85
N LYS A 64 -16.96 0.73 7.18
CA LYS A 64 -18.05 1.29 8.02
C LYS A 64 -17.91 2.80 8.18
N SER A 65 -18.75 3.50 7.41
CA SER A 65 -19.21 4.89 7.50
C SER A 65 -18.14 5.96 7.60
N PHE A 66 -17.80 6.51 6.42
CA PHE A 66 -17.32 7.85 6.01
C PHE A 66 -16.38 8.70 6.89
N GLU A 67 -16.27 8.48 8.19
CA GLU A 67 -15.41 9.20 9.14
C GLU A 67 -14.20 8.38 9.64
N HIS A 68 -14.15 7.06 9.35
CA HIS A 68 -13.24 6.11 10.02
C HIS A 68 -12.14 5.51 9.12
N TYR A 69 -11.89 6.06 7.93
CA TYR A 69 -10.78 5.62 7.08
C TYR A 69 -9.61 6.57 7.23
N PRO A 70 -8.63 6.24 8.08
CA PRO A 70 -7.57 7.19 8.29
C PRO A 70 -6.50 7.06 7.20
N TYR A 71 -6.49 5.96 6.42
CA TYR A 71 -5.43 5.67 5.46
C TYR A 71 -5.72 6.23 4.06
N PHE A 72 -4.83 7.12 3.63
CA PHE A 72 -4.82 7.74 2.32
C PHE A 72 -3.57 7.34 1.56
N VAL A 73 -3.68 7.33 0.24
CA VAL A 73 -2.57 7.07 -0.69
C VAL A 73 -2.34 8.32 -1.52
N ILE A 74 -1.09 8.80 -1.53
CA ILE A 74 -0.58 9.72 -2.54
C ILE A 74 0.24 8.89 -3.52
N SER A 75 -0.20 8.80 -4.77
CA SER A 75 0.53 8.07 -5.81
C SER A 75 1.24 9.04 -6.75
N ILE A 76 2.53 8.77 -6.99
CA ILE A 76 3.32 9.41 -8.05
C ILE A 76 3.63 8.32 -9.08
N PRO A 77 2.96 8.32 -10.24
CA PRO A 77 3.07 7.27 -11.24
C PRO A 77 4.52 6.89 -11.56
N GLU A 78 4.80 5.59 -11.48
CA GLU A 78 6.10 4.95 -11.77
C GLU A 78 7.26 5.37 -10.85
N LYS A 79 7.02 6.22 -9.85
CA LYS A 79 8.07 6.70 -8.94
C LYS A 79 7.90 6.17 -7.53
N SER A 80 6.77 6.47 -6.91
CA SER A 80 6.53 6.15 -5.52
C SER A 80 5.06 6.28 -5.15
N TYR A 81 4.70 5.71 -4.01
CA TYR A 81 3.45 6.03 -3.35
C TYR A 81 3.69 6.19 -1.85
N LEU A 82 2.86 7.04 -1.27
CA LEU A 82 2.84 7.35 0.15
C LEU A 82 1.54 6.88 0.74
N MET A 83 1.58 6.03 1.75
CA MET A 83 0.41 5.71 2.55
C MET A 83 0.50 6.44 3.88
N TYR A 84 -0.59 7.08 4.31
CA TYR A 84 -0.58 7.79 5.59
C TYR A 84 -1.90 7.82 6.33
N LYS A 85 -1.82 7.92 7.66
CA LYS A 85 -2.95 7.97 8.60
C LYS A 85 -3.32 9.43 8.96
N LEU A 86 -4.58 9.85 8.86
CA LEU A 86 -5.06 11.18 9.30
C LEU A 86 -5.75 11.14 10.68
N ASN A 87 -4.96 11.14 11.77
CA ASN A 87 -5.45 11.24 13.16
C ASN A 87 -4.50 12.15 13.98
N SER A 88 -4.58 12.11 15.32
CA SER A 88 -3.56 12.70 16.22
C SER A 88 -2.15 12.13 16.01
N GLU A 89 -2.03 11.06 15.22
CA GLU A 89 -0.76 10.48 14.81
C GLU A 89 -0.73 10.26 13.30
N ILE A 90 0.24 10.88 12.62
CA ILE A 90 0.47 10.71 11.19
C ILE A 90 1.55 9.64 11.01
N PHE A 91 1.11 8.42 10.72
CA PHE A 91 2.01 7.37 10.22
C PHE A 91 2.22 7.60 8.74
N VAL A 92 3.48 7.66 8.30
CA VAL A 92 3.84 7.86 6.90
C VAL A 92 4.68 6.69 6.45
N TRP A 93 4.30 6.08 5.34
CA TRP A 93 5.11 5.07 4.69
C TRP A 93 5.30 5.41 3.21
N VAL A 94 6.58 5.52 2.82
CA VAL A 94 6.98 5.81 1.44
C VAL A 94 7.50 4.52 0.81
N CYS A 95 6.96 4.17 -0.35
CA CYS A 95 7.49 3.10 -1.18
C CYS A 95 7.92 3.63 -2.54
N TYR A 96 9.17 3.39 -2.89
CA TYR A 96 9.69 3.69 -4.22
C TYR A 96 9.45 2.50 -5.15
N THR A 97 8.84 2.75 -6.30
CA THR A 97 8.53 1.71 -7.29
C THR A 97 9.71 1.38 -8.21
N GLU A 98 10.66 2.31 -8.31
CA GLU A 98 11.93 2.17 -9.02
C GLU A 98 12.79 1.05 -8.42
N GLU A 99 13.32 0.18 -9.28
CA GLU A 99 13.97 -1.07 -8.85
C GLU A 99 15.16 -0.84 -7.91
N GLN A 100 15.98 0.18 -8.17
CA GLN A 100 17.13 0.53 -7.31
C GLN A 100 16.78 1.02 -5.89
N HIS A 101 15.49 1.30 -5.63
CA HIS A 101 14.99 1.84 -4.36
C HIS A 101 14.00 0.90 -3.64
N ARG A 102 13.67 -0.26 -4.21
CA ARG A 102 12.81 -1.26 -3.56
C ARG A 102 13.45 -1.75 -2.26
N GLY A 103 12.61 -1.96 -1.23
CA GLY A 103 13.07 -2.37 0.11
C GLY A 103 13.72 -1.26 0.94
N LYS A 104 13.85 -0.03 0.41
CA LYS A 104 14.28 1.17 1.16
C LYS A 104 13.12 2.01 1.67
N GLY A 105 11.91 1.43 1.71
CA GLY A 105 10.75 2.10 2.27
C GLY A 105 10.98 2.36 3.76
N TYR A 106 10.57 3.53 4.23
CA TYR A 106 10.65 3.88 5.64
C TYR A 106 9.23 4.11 6.17
N MET A 107 8.96 3.56 7.35
CA MET A 107 7.78 3.91 8.14
C MET A 107 8.27 4.80 9.26
N THR A 108 7.83 6.06 9.28
CA THR A 108 8.12 6.95 10.40
C THR A 108 6.81 7.45 10.98
N ASP A 109 6.75 7.47 12.31
CA ASP A 109 5.78 8.31 13.01
C ASP A 109 6.26 9.77 12.87
N VAL A 110 5.44 10.62 12.26
CA VAL A 110 5.80 12.02 12.00
C VAL A 110 5.45 12.92 13.19
N ASN A 111 4.79 12.40 14.23
CA ASN A 111 4.43 13.18 15.41
C ASN A 111 5.61 13.79 16.17
N GLY A 112 6.83 13.29 15.96
CA GLY A 112 8.05 13.84 16.55
C GLY A 112 8.74 14.95 15.76
N HIS A 113 8.32 15.23 14.52
CA HIS A 113 9.08 16.09 13.59
C HIS A 113 8.32 17.33 13.07
N LEU A 114 7.08 17.56 13.52
CA LEU A 114 6.30 18.76 13.20
C LEU A 114 6.28 19.81 14.33
N ASN A 115 7.28 19.78 15.23
CA ASN A 115 7.49 20.84 16.23
C ASN A 115 8.54 21.84 15.75
#